data_AF-A0A378ISK9-F1
#
_entry.id   AF-A0A378ISK9-F1
#
_cell.length_a   1.000
_cell.length_b   1.000
_cell.length_c   1.000
_cell.angle_alpha   90.00
_cell.angle_beta   90.00
_cell.angle_gamma   90.00
#
_symmetry.space_group_name_H-M   'P 1'
#
loop_
_entity.id
_entity.type
_entity.pdbx_description
1 polymer ?
#
loop_
_entity_poly.entity_id
_entity_poly.type
_entity_poly.pdbx_seq_one_letter_code
_entity_poly.pdbx_strand_id
1 'polypeptide(L)'
;MSLAIDRVRADTPGCQLVLHLNNAGAALPPNAVVTAMKEHLDLEATTGGYEAATLHLSRSEKMYVNAARLIHCKPEEIAFVDNATRAWENGFLQLSI
;
A
#
# COMPACT_ATOMS: atom_id res chain seq x y z
N MET A 1 25.20 -4.86 1.38
CA MET A 1 24.00 -5.72 1.29
C MET A 1 23.84 -6.11 -0.17
N SER A 2 23.77 -7.41 -0.49
CA SER A 2 23.51 -7.89 -1.84
C SER A 2 22.03 -8.27 -1.95
N LEU A 3 21.32 -7.70 -2.93
CA LEU A 3 19.91 -8.02 -3.20
C LEU A 3 19.86 -9.17 -4.21
N ALA A 4 19.14 -10.24 -3.88
CA ALA A 4 18.91 -11.36 -4.80
C ALA A 4 17.91 -10.97 -5.90
N ILE A 5 18.40 -10.30 -6.94
CA ILE A 5 17.58 -9.67 -7.98
C ILE A 5 16.65 -10.67 -8.69
N ASP A 6 17.12 -11.89 -8.95
CA ASP A 6 16.34 -12.92 -9.62
C ASP A 6 15.14 -13.34 -8.80
N ARG A 7 15.30 -13.40 -7.47
CA ARG A 7 14.19 -13.67 -6.55
C ARG A 7 13.16 -12.54 -6.55
N VAL A 8 13.60 -11.29 -6.51
CA VAL A 8 12.69 -10.12 -6.53
C VAL A 8 11.92 -10.04 -7.84
N ARG A 9 12.57 -10.33 -8.97
CA ARG A 9 11.94 -10.39 -10.29
C ARG A 9 10.96 -11.55 -10.41
N ALA A 10 11.30 -12.72 -9.87
CA ALA A 10 10.37 -13.86 -9.83
C ALA A 10 9.13 -13.56 -8.98
N ASP A 11 9.28 -12.77 -7.91
CA ASP A 11 8.15 -12.35 -7.07
C ASP A 11 7.31 -11.21 -7.68
N THR A 12 7.76 -10.59 -8.77
CA THR A 12 7.05 -9.49 -9.45
C THR A 12 6.59 -9.96 -10.84
N PRO A 13 5.36 -10.48 -11.01
CA PRO A 13 4.94 -11.19 -12.21
C PRO A 13 5.16 -10.42 -13.52
N GLY A 14 4.92 -9.11 -13.51
CA GLY A 14 5.09 -8.26 -14.69
C GLY A 14 6.52 -8.25 -15.24
N CYS A 15 7.54 -8.56 -14.43
CA CYS A 15 8.92 -8.64 -14.90
C CYS A 15 9.16 -9.77 -15.91
N GLN A 16 8.30 -10.79 -15.96
CA GLN A 16 8.38 -11.89 -16.93
C GLN A 16 7.65 -11.60 -18.25
N LEU A 17 6.85 -10.53 -18.29
CA LEU A 17 5.93 -10.24 -19.38
C LEU A 17 6.33 -8.99 -20.17
N VAL A 18 6.94 -8.00 -19.50
CA VAL A 18 7.25 -6.70 -20.10
C VAL A 18 8.61 -6.16 -19.68
N LEU A 19 9.24 -5.40 -20.58
CA LEU A 19 10.37 -4.53 -20.25
C LEU A 19 9.85 -3.21 -19.67
N HIS A 20 9.48 -3.22 -18.39
CA HIS A 20 8.86 -2.06 -17.74
C HIS A 20 9.87 -0.98 -17.34
N LEU A 21 10.07 0.00 -18.21
CA LEU A 21 10.95 1.16 -17.98
C LEU A 21 10.21 2.40 -17.45
N ASN A 22 8.90 2.29 -17.17
CA ASN A 22 8.06 3.40 -16.68
C ASN A 22 7.75 3.31 -15.17
N ASN A 23 8.73 2.92 -14.36
CA ASN A 23 8.54 2.78 -12.90
C ASN A 23 8.25 4.12 -12.21
N ALA A 24 8.73 5.24 -12.76
CA ALA A 24 8.47 6.58 -12.24
C ALA A 24 6.98 6.97 -12.35
N GLY A 25 6.25 6.43 -13.33
CA GLY A 25 4.80 6.59 -13.43
C GLY A 25 4.06 5.67 -12.47
N ALA A 26 4.37 4.37 -12.49
CA ALA A 26 3.88 3.39 -11.52
C ALA A 26 4.75 2.13 -11.58
N ALA A 27 5.14 1.60 -10.42
CA ALA A 27 5.90 0.36 -10.33
C ALA A 27 5.01 -0.88 -10.50
N LEU A 28 5.59 -2.00 -10.94
CA LEU A 28 4.92 -3.30 -10.95
C LEU A 28 4.80 -3.85 -9.52
N PRO A 29 3.63 -4.31 -9.08
CA PRO A 29 3.46 -4.83 -7.73
C PRO A 29 4.00 -6.27 -7.60
N PRO A 30 4.72 -6.59 -6.50
CA PRO A 30 5.05 -7.98 -6.15
C PRO A 30 3.81 -8.81 -5.80
N ASN A 31 3.91 -10.14 -5.84
CA ASN A 31 2.81 -11.06 -5.55
C ASN A 31 2.19 -10.81 -4.18
N ALA A 32 3.01 -10.56 -3.16
CA ALA A 32 2.51 -10.30 -1.81
C ALA A 32 1.51 -9.12 -1.75
N VAL A 33 1.73 -8.08 -2.56
CA VAL A 33 0.84 -6.92 -2.65
C VAL A 33 -0.45 -7.29 -3.39
N VAL A 34 -0.32 -7.91 -4.57
CA VAL A 34 -1.48 -8.30 -5.39
C VAL A 34 -2.38 -9.29 -4.64
N THR A 35 -1.81 -10.28 -3.98
CA THR A 35 -2.54 -11.27 -3.18
C THR A 35 -3.28 -10.61 -2.03
N ALA A 36 -2.62 -9.76 -1.24
CA ALA A 36 -3.26 -9.07 -0.12
C ALA A 36 -4.46 -8.21 -0.55
N MET A 37 -4.36 -7.53 -1.70
CA MET A 37 -5.47 -6.74 -2.25
C MET A 37 -6.62 -7.64 -2.69
N LYS A 38 -6.35 -8.72 -3.42
CA LYS A 38 -7.37 -9.67 -3.88
C LYS A 38 -8.08 -10.35 -2.73
N GLU A 39 -7.35 -10.82 -1.74
CA GLU A 39 -7.92 -11.42 -0.52
C GLU A 39 -8.92 -10.48 0.17
N HIS A 40 -8.60 -9.18 0.22
CA HIS A 40 -9.51 -8.21 0.81
C HIS A 40 -10.77 -8.00 -0.04
N LEU A 41 -10.62 -7.88 -1.36
CA LEU A 41 -11.75 -7.74 -2.28
C LEU A 41 -12.65 -8.99 -2.26
N ASP A 42 -12.06 -10.18 -2.19
CA ASP A 42 -12.80 -11.44 -2.07
C ASP A 42 -13.56 -11.51 -0.74
N LEU A 43 -12.98 -11.00 0.35
CA LEU A 43 -13.68 -10.89 1.63
C LEU A 43 -14.85 -9.92 1.54
N GLU A 44 -14.65 -8.71 1.01
CA GLU A 44 -15.73 -7.73 0.82
C GLU A 44 -16.88 -8.32 -0.03
N ALA A 45 -16.54 -9.05 -1.10
CA ALA A 45 -17.52 -9.68 -1.98
C ALA A 45 -18.32 -10.80 -1.30
N THR A 46 -17.77 -11.45 -0.28
CA THR A 46 -18.40 -12.61 0.40
C THR A 46 -19.07 -12.24 1.72
N THR A 47 -18.62 -11.20 2.41
CA THR A 47 -19.13 -10.81 3.74
C THR A 47 -19.79 -9.43 3.79
N GLY A 48 -19.61 -8.59 2.77
CA GLY A 48 -19.96 -7.18 2.81
C GLY A 48 -18.79 -6.29 3.28
N GLY A 49 -18.78 -5.04 2.81
CA GLY A 49 -17.64 -4.13 3.01
C GLY A 49 -17.43 -3.69 4.46
N TYR A 50 -18.51 -3.40 5.20
CA TYR A 50 -18.40 -2.99 6.60
C TYR A 50 -17.98 -4.15 7.51
N GLU A 51 -18.49 -5.34 7.22
CA GLU A 51 -18.13 -6.59 7.90
C GLU A 51 -16.66 -6.93 7.64
N ALA A 52 -16.22 -6.86 6.38
CA ALA A 52 -14.83 -7.06 6.00
C ALA A 52 -13.89 -6.05 6.69
N ALA A 53 -14.28 -4.77 6.75
CA ALA A 53 -13.53 -3.74 7.45
C ALA A 53 -13.42 -4.03 8.95
N THR A 54 -14.50 -4.50 9.58
CA THR A 54 -14.49 -4.89 11.00
C THR A 54 -13.59 -6.10 11.25
N LEU A 55 -13.69 -7.13 10.40
CA LEU A 55 -12.86 -8.34 10.48
C LEU A 55 -11.35 -8.03 10.31
N HIS A 56 -11.02 -7.03 9.51
CA HIS A 56 -9.63 -6.61 9.25
C HIS A 56 -9.16 -5.39 10.02
N LEU A 57 -9.95 -4.86 10.97
CA LEU A 57 -9.60 -3.64 11.69
C LEU A 57 -8.18 -3.69 12.29
N SER A 58 -7.84 -4.80 12.96
CA SER A 58 -6.49 -5.00 13.55
C SER A 58 -5.36 -5.04 12.51
N ARG A 59 -5.64 -5.47 11.27
CA ARG A 59 -4.67 -5.46 10.16
C ARG A 59 -4.49 -4.04 9.63
N SER A 60 -5.58 -3.29 9.52
CA SER A 60 -5.56 -1.88 9.11
C SER A 60 -4.84 -0.99 10.12
N GLU A 61 -5.06 -1.20 11.42
CA GLU A 61 -4.37 -0.45 12.49
C GLU A 61 -2.85 -0.67 12.47
N LYS A 62 -2.39 -1.89 12.16
CA LYS A 62 -0.96 -2.19 11.99
C LYS A 62 -0.31 -1.40 10.85
N MET A 63 -1.09 -0.91 9.89
CA MET A 63 -0.57 -0.10 8.79
C MET A 63 0.04 1.21 9.30
N TYR A 64 -0.57 1.86 10.29
CA TYR A 64 -0.04 3.08 10.92
C TYR A 64 1.32 2.81 11.58
N VAL A 65 1.42 1.71 12.33
CA VAL A 65 2.67 1.29 12.98
C VAL A 65 3.76 0.97 11.95
N ASN A 66 3.42 0.25 10.88
CA ASN A 66 4.37 -0.13 9.85
C ASN A 66 4.85 1.07 9.02
N ALA A 67 3.95 1.99 8.66
CA ALA A 67 4.30 3.22 7.95
C ALA A 67 5.18 4.12 8.82
N ALA A 68 4.82 4.30 10.09
CA ALA A 68 5.61 5.07 11.05
C ALA A 68 7.04 4.50 11.21
N ARG A 69 7.17 3.17 11.28
CA ARG A 69 8.48 2.50 11.30
C ARG A 69 9.28 2.71 10.01
N LEU A 70 8.62 2.77 8.85
CA LEU A 70 9.28 2.95 7.55
C LEU A 70 9.93 4.33 7.42
N ILE A 71 9.26 5.38 7.91
CA ILE A 71 9.74 6.77 7.79
C ILE A 71 10.25 7.36 9.11
N HIS A 72 10.41 6.52 10.14
CA HIS A 72 10.94 6.89 11.46
C HIS A 72 10.15 7.99 12.20
N CYS A 73 8.82 7.88 12.23
CA CYS A 73 7.94 8.76 13.02
C CYS A 73 7.07 7.95 14.01
N LYS A 74 6.14 8.60 14.69
CA LYS A 74 5.14 7.94 15.56
C LYS A 74 3.88 7.59 14.77
N PRO A 75 3.12 6.53 15.16
CA PRO A 75 1.87 6.16 14.49
C PRO A 75 0.84 7.29 14.46
N GLU A 76 0.80 8.14 15.49
CA GLU A 76 -0.16 9.26 15.61
C GLU A 76 0.17 10.42 14.64
N GLU A 77 1.36 10.40 14.03
CA GLU A 77 1.80 11.38 13.03
C GLU A 77 1.48 10.93 11.58
N ILE A 78 0.83 9.77 11.40
CA ILE A 78 0.48 9.21 10.09
C ILE A 78 -1.01 9.41 9.80
N ALA A 79 -1.30 9.95 8.61
CA ALA A 79 -2.64 9.94 8.01
C ALA A 79 -2.60 9.29 6.63
N PHE A 80 -3.50 8.35 6.36
CA PHE A 80 -3.64 7.74 5.04
C PHE A 80 -4.60 8.54 4.17
N VAL A 81 -4.18 8.77 2.93
CA VAL A 81 -4.98 9.37 1.86
C VAL A 81 -4.79 8.55 0.60
N ASP A 82 -5.58 8.83 -0.42
CA ASP A 82 -5.60 8.10 -1.68
C ASP A 82 -4.35 8.33 -2.56
N ASN A 83 -3.72 9.51 -2.49
CA ASN A 83 -2.47 9.78 -3.21
C ASN A 83 -1.67 10.96 -2.64
N ALA A 84 -0.42 11.11 -3.09
CA ALA A 84 0.50 12.16 -2.62
C ALA A 84 0.02 13.59 -2.95
N THR A 85 -0.61 13.80 -4.11
CA THR A 85 -1.14 15.11 -4.49
C THR A 85 -2.22 15.57 -3.53
N ARG A 86 -3.19 14.69 -3.20
CA ARG A 86 -4.24 14.99 -2.23
C ARG A 86 -3.72 15.10 -0.80
N ALA A 87 -2.66 14.38 -0.43
CA ALA A 87 -1.99 14.58 0.85
C ALA A 87 -1.51 16.03 1.00
N TRP A 88 -0.88 16.54 -0.06
CA TRP A 88 -0.38 17.91 -0.12
C TRP A 88 -1.52 18.92 -0.07
N GLU A 89 -2.54 18.77 -0.92
CA GLU A 89 -3.71 19.66 -0.93
C GLU A 89 -4.37 19.73 0.46
N ASN A 90 -4.67 18.58 1.07
CA ASN A 90 -5.30 18.53 2.39
C ASN A 90 -4.45 19.19 3.47
N GLY A 91 -3.14 18.95 3.47
CA GLY A 91 -2.22 19.50 4.48
C GLY A 91 -2.16 21.03 4.47
N PHE A 92 -2.14 21.66 3.29
CA PHE A 92 -2.06 23.13 3.18
C PHE A 92 -3.41 23.83 3.29
N LEU A 93 -4.48 23.23 2.77
CA LEU A 93 -5.82 23.81 2.87
C LEU A 93 -6.28 23.90 4.33
N GLN A 94 -5.94 22.93 5.16
CA GLN A 94 -6.28 22.94 6.59
C GLN A 94 -5.57 24.03 7.40
N LEU A 95 -4.42 24.54 6.92
CA LEU A 95 -3.65 25.60 7.56
C LEU A 95 -4.08 27.01 7.14
N SER A 96 -4.93 27.14 6.13
CA SER A 96 -5.31 28.42 5.51
C SER A 96 -6.53 29.07 6.19
N ILE A 97 -6.73 28.82 7.49
CA ILE A 97 -7.83 29.35 8.31
C ILE A 97 -7.31 30.45 9.23
#